data_AF-A0A9D7S2Q6-F1
#
_entry.id   AF-A0A9D7S2Q6-F1
#
_cell.length_a   1.000
_cell.length_b   1.000
_cell.length_c   1.000
_cell.angle_alpha   90.00
_cell.angle_beta   90.00
_cell.angle_gamma   90.00
#
_symmetry.space_group_name_H-M   'P 1'
#
loop_
_entity.id
_entity.type
_entity.pdbx_description
1 polymer ?
#
loop_
_entity_poly.entity_id
_entity_poly.type
_entity_poly.pdbx_seq_one_letter_code
_entity_poly.pdbx_strand_id
1 'polypeptide(L)'
;MIRSSRATALLAASLCLAFGLVLAGCAPSALSHHEAYIWQRQWTPAVVAAVSLQQSVFAGWRVLGLQVIGSQKIDVRPDLAALASSARPVRLVVRIEGARGPLAVPELMDRLSPLIDEWRGAGLELSGIEIDHDCATAALDDYASWLRELRGTLAPALKLSITALPSWLDSAALEQVLAAVDDSVLQVHAVQRPDRALFDAASARAWTLAYAARTAHPFALALPAYGVRVDTDAQGRVRAVDAEADIERSSASGRDCAPSRAKSQGSCASWPTLGPSISADTCGSGCRWRATGAAGAGPRWLR
;
A
#
# COMPACT_ATOMS: atom_id res chain seq x y z
N MET A 1 -45.31 -6.88 -51.60
CA MET A 1 -43.95 -7.34 -51.25
C MET A 1 -43.22 -6.24 -50.46
N ILE A 2 -43.58 -5.99 -49.18
CA ILE A 2 -42.96 -4.93 -48.34
C ILE A 2 -42.80 -5.44 -46.89
N ARG A 3 -42.20 -6.63 -46.72
CA ARG A 3 -41.95 -7.21 -45.39
C ARG A 3 -40.50 -7.63 -45.15
N SER A 4 -39.64 -7.72 -46.17
CA SER A 4 -38.25 -8.18 -45.98
C SER A 4 -37.26 -7.09 -45.55
N SER A 5 -37.47 -5.82 -45.93
CA SER A 5 -36.49 -4.74 -45.70
C SER A 5 -36.41 -4.21 -44.26
N ARG A 6 -37.48 -4.40 -43.46
CA ARG A 6 -37.49 -3.97 -42.04
C ARG A 6 -36.77 -4.96 -41.12
N ALA A 7 -36.80 -6.25 -41.47
CA ALA A 7 -36.16 -7.29 -40.68
C ALA A 7 -34.63 -7.22 -40.77
N THR A 8 -34.07 -6.95 -41.95
CA THR A 8 -32.63 -6.78 -42.15
C THR A 8 -32.07 -5.52 -41.50
N ALA A 9 -32.81 -4.41 -41.48
CA ALA A 9 -32.40 -3.19 -40.79
C ALA A 9 -32.36 -3.34 -39.26
N LEU A 10 -33.31 -4.08 -38.69
CA LEU A 10 -33.35 -4.39 -37.25
C LEU A 10 -32.21 -5.34 -36.84
N LEU A 11 -31.93 -6.37 -37.66
CA LEU A 11 -30.82 -7.30 -37.42
C LEU A 11 -29.45 -6.61 -37.49
N ALA A 12 -29.25 -5.69 -38.45
CA ALA A 12 -28.00 -4.93 -38.56
C ALA A 12 -27.80 -3.93 -37.40
N ALA A 13 -28.88 -3.27 -36.96
CA ALA A 13 -28.83 -2.37 -35.80
C ALA A 13 -28.54 -3.13 -34.49
N SER A 14 -29.11 -4.32 -34.32
CA SER A 14 -28.84 -5.19 -33.16
C SER A 14 -27.42 -5.75 -33.16
N LEU A 15 -26.84 -6.07 -34.33
CA LEU A 15 -25.45 -6.52 -34.43
C LEU A 15 -24.45 -5.39 -34.11
N CYS A 16 -24.70 -4.16 -34.57
CA CYS A 16 -23.86 -3.00 -34.23
C CYS A 16 -23.96 -2.60 -32.75
N LEU A 17 -25.15 -2.72 -32.14
CA LEU A 17 -25.32 -2.45 -30.71
C LEU A 17 -24.63 -3.53 -29.85
N ALA A 18 -24.71 -4.79 -30.25
CA ALA A 18 -24.01 -5.89 -29.60
C ALA A 18 -22.49 -5.78 -29.73
N PHE A 19 -21.98 -5.33 -30.89
CA PHE A 19 -20.54 -5.13 -31.09
C PHE A 19 -19.99 -3.93 -30.32
N GLY A 20 -20.78 -2.85 -30.16
CA GLY A 20 -20.42 -1.69 -29.33
C GLY A 20 -20.38 -2.00 -27.83
N LEU A 21 -21.25 -2.90 -27.35
CA LEU A 21 -21.26 -3.36 -25.95
C LEU A 21 -20.09 -4.28 -25.60
N VAL A 22 -19.55 -5.03 -26.57
CA VAL A 22 -18.38 -5.90 -26.35
C VAL A 22 -17.07 -5.12 -26.25
N LEU A 23 -16.96 -3.95 -26.91
CA LEU A 23 -15.75 -3.13 -26.88
C LEU A 23 -15.66 -2.16 -25.68
N ALA A 24 -16.75 -1.96 -24.93
CA ALA A 24 -16.76 -1.14 -23.72
C ALA A 24 -16.29 -1.90 -22.46
N GLY A 25 -16.01 -3.21 -22.57
CA GLY A 25 -15.67 -4.09 -21.44
C GLY A 25 -14.20 -4.14 -21.01
N CYS A 26 -13.30 -3.43 -21.69
CA CYS A 26 -11.87 -3.39 -21.36
C CYS A 26 -11.42 -2.00 -20.90
N ALA A 27 -12.14 -1.39 -19.96
CA ALA A 27 -11.49 -0.43 -19.08
C ALA A 27 -10.81 -1.24 -17.96
N PRO A 28 -9.49 -1.11 -17.72
CA PRO A 28 -8.91 -1.68 -16.51
C PRO A 28 -9.72 -1.13 -15.33
N SER A 29 -10.29 -2.03 -14.52
CA SER A 29 -10.98 -1.63 -13.29
C SER A 29 -10.04 -0.70 -12.55
N ALA A 30 -10.45 0.57 -12.42
CA ALA A 30 -9.68 1.53 -11.65
C ALA A 30 -9.39 0.88 -10.31
N LEU A 31 -8.11 0.82 -9.95
CA LEU A 31 -7.64 0.35 -8.66
C LEU A 31 -7.98 1.43 -7.62
N SER A 32 -9.26 1.84 -7.55
CA SER A 32 -9.77 3.04 -6.87
C SER A 32 -9.62 3.00 -5.34
N HIS A 33 -9.07 1.91 -4.82
CA HIS A 33 -8.74 1.71 -3.41
C HIS A 33 -7.24 1.47 -3.17
N HIS A 34 -6.43 1.40 -4.23
CA HIS A 34 -5.00 1.18 -4.12
C HIS A 34 -4.26 2.51 -4.03
N GLU A 35 -3.28 2.56 -3.16
CA GLU A 35 -2.29 3.62 -3.09
C GLU A 35 -0.96 3.10 -3.63
N ALA A 36 -0.08 4.00 -4.07
CA ALA A 36 1.28 3.64 -4.46
C ALA A 36 2.31 4.27 -3.54
N TYR A 37 3.35 3.49 -3.23
CA TYR A 37 4.52 3.99 -2.55
C TYR A 37 5.45 4.73 -3.53
N ILE A 38 5.93 5.90 -3.13
CA ILE A 38 6.99 6.62 -3.82
C ILE A 38 8.20 6.66 -2.89
N TRP A 39 9.07 5.67 -3.05
CA TRP A 39 10.20 5.42 -2.17
C TRP A 39 11.50 6.05 -2.68
N GLN A 40 11.48 7.35 -2.96
CA GLN A 40 12.58 8.07 -3.58
C GLN A 40 13.08 9.19 -2.67
N ARG A 41 14.37 9.16 -2.32
CA ARG A 41 15.00 10.24 -1.56
C ARG A 41 15.21 11.49 -2.41
N GLN A 42 15.50 11.29 -3.69
CA GLN A 42 15.67 12.34 -4.70
C GLN A 42 14.72 12.07 -5.85
N TRP A 43 13.91 13.06 -6.19
CA TRP A 43 12.96 12.94 -7.29
C TRP A 43 13.62 13.33 -8.61
N THR A 44 13.48 12.44 -9.60
CA THR A 44 13.94 12.68 -10.98
C THR A 44 12.76 13.05 -11.86
N PRO A 45 13.00 13.63 -13.06
CA PRO A 45 11.93 13.88 -14.04
C PRO A 45 11.11 12.62 -14.38
N ALA A 46 11.74 11.43 -14.34
CA ALA A 46 11.04 10.17 -14.57
C ALA A 46 10.05 9.82 -13.45
N VAL A 47 10.40 10.09 -12.18
CA VAL A 47 9.50 9.91 -11.04
C VAL A 47 8.32 10.87 -11.15
N VAL A 48 8.59 12.15 -11.46
CA VAL A 48 7.55 13.17 -11.65
C VAL A 48 6.59 12.78 -12.79
N ALA A 49 7.13 12.33 -13.92
CA ALA A 49 6.33 11.85 -15.05
C ALA A 49 5.47 10.64 -14.66
N ALA A 50 6.02 9.68 -13.89
CA ALA A 50 5.27 8.51 -13.44
C ALA A 50 4.10 8.87 -12.52
N VAL A 51 4.29 9.81 -11.59
CA VAL A 51 3.20 10.32 -10.72
C VAL A 51 2.07 10.91 -11.56
N SER A 52 2.41 11.77 -12.52
CA SER A 52 1.42 12.39 -13.40
C SER A 52 0.68 11.36 -14.26
N LEU A 53 1.40 10.40 -14.85
CA LEU A 53 0.81 9.36 -15.71
C LEU A 53 -0.11 8.39 -14.94
N GLN A 54 0.19 8.11 -13.67
CA GLN A 54 -0.51 7.12 -12.86
C GLN A 54 -1.58 7.70 -11.92
N GLN A 55 -1.73 9.04 -11.88
CA GLN A 55 -2.64 9.69 -10.94
C GLN A 55 -4.09 9.24 -11.07
N SER A 56 -4.57 8.82 -12.25
CA SER A 56 -5.94 8.34 -12.43
C SER A 56 -6.13 6.89 -11.94
N VAL A 57 -5.04 6.13 -11.79
CA VAL A 57 -5.07 4.71 -11.41
C VAL A 57 -5.12 4.53 -9.90
N PHE A 58 -4.35 5.34 -9.16
CA PHE A 58 -4.23 5.23 -7.71
C PHE A 58 -5.11 6.23 -6.97
N ALA A 59 -5.61 5.80 -5.81
CA ALA A 59 -6.44 6.61 -4.92
C ALA A 59 -5.62 7.64 -4.12
N GLY A 60 -4.33 7.41 -3.93
CA GLY A 60 -3.45 8.23 -3.11
C GLY A 60 -1.98 7.80 -3.20
N TRP A 61 -1.12 8.59 -2.59
CA TRP A 61 0.32 8.37 -2.56
C TRP A 61 0.83 8.17 -1.13
N ARG A 62 1.70 7.17 -0.92
CA ARG A 62 2.50 7.01 0.30
C ARG A 62 3.93 7.43 -0.02
N VAL A 63 4.33 8.61 0.42
CA VAL A 63 5.57 9.27 -0.03
C VAL A 63 6.59 9.29 1.09
N LEU A 64 7.81 8.80 0.83
CA LEU A 64 8.91 8.97 1.77
C LEU A 64 9.16 10.47 2.00
N GLY A 65 8.97 10.93 3.23
CA GLY A 65 9.18 12.32 3.62
C GLY A 65 10.26 12.51 4.67
N LEU A 66 10.52 11.47 5.48
CA LEU A 66 11.56 11.47 6.49
C LEU A 66 12.20 10.09 6.58
N GLN A 67 13.53 10.05 6.67
CA GLN A 67 14.26 8.82 6.96
C GLN A 67 15.26 9.11 8.09
N VAL A 68 15.28 8.23 9.09
CA VAL A 68 16.18 8.33 10.25
C VAL A 68 16.92 7.02 10.48
N ILE A 69 18.20 7.13 10.86
CA ILE A 69 19.07 6.02 11.25
C ILE A 69 19.64 6.36 12.62
N GLY A 70 19.11 5.72 13.67
CA GLY A 70 19.29 6.24 15.02
C GLY A 70 18.81 7.70 15.09
N SER A 71 19.65 8.62 15.54
CA SER A 71 19.35 10.07 15.59
C SER A 71 19.74 10.84 14.32
N GLN A 72 20.38 10.18 13.34
CA GLN A 72 20.77 10.83 12.10
C GLN A 72 19.58 10.93 11.15
N LYS A 73 19.32 12.14 10.64
CA LYS A 73 18.36 12.36 9.55
C LYS A 73 19.06 12.15 8.21
N ILE A 74 18.41 11.42 7.31
CA ILE A 74 18.77 11.32 5.91
C ILE A 74 17.94 12.33 5.12
N ASP A 75 18.57 13.04 4.19
CA ASP A 75 17.92 14.04 3.35
C ASP A 75 16.96 13.36 2.36
N VAL A 76 15.73 13.87 2.33
CA VAL A 76 14.62 13.38 1.48
C VAL A 76 13.91 14.61 0.95
N ARG A 77 13.83 14.72 -0.38
CA ARG A 77 13.29 15.90 -1.07
C ARG A 77 12.27 15.48 -2.13
N PRO A 78 11.00 15.28 -1.75
CA PRO A 78 9.94 15.03 -2.71
C PRO A 78 9.58 16.29 -3.51
N ASP A 79 9.13 16.10 -4.74
CA ASP A 79 8.61 17.19 -5.56
C ASP A 79 7.16 17.49 -5.14
N LEU A 80 7.01 18.47 -4.23
CA LEU A 80 5.71 18.86 -3.70
C LEU A 80 4.78 19.45 -4.77
N ALA A 81 5.33 20.11 -5.79
CA ALA A 81 4.53 20.67 -6.89
C ALA A 81 3.94 19.56 -7.76
N ALA A 82 4.71 18.50 -8.05
CA ALA A 82 4.22 17.32 -8.74
C ALA A 82 3.13 16.60 -7.93
N LEU A 83 3.32 16.45 -6.61
CA LEU A 83 2.32 15.86 -5.72
C LEU A 83 1.03 16.68 -5.66
N ALA A 84 1.12 18.00 -5.49
CA ALA A 84 -0.04 18.89 -5.51
C ALA A 84 -0.80 18.82 -6.85
N SER A 85 -0.06 18.81 -7.96
CA SER A 85 -0.64 18.71 -9.32
C SER A 85 -1.34 17.38 -9.57
N SER A 86 -0.98 16.31 -8.86
CA SER A 86 -1.65 15.01 -8.98
C SER A 86 -3.07 15.00 -8.42
N ALA A 87 -3.42 15.99 -7.57
CA ALA A 87 -4.72 16.12 -6.92
C ALA A 87 -5.20 14.84 -6.21
N ARG A 88 -4.25 14.14 -5.55
CA ARG A 88 -4.52 12.94 -4.74
C ARG A 88 -4.12 13.16 -3.29
N PRO A 89 -4.82 12.52 -2.34
CA PRO A 89 -4.38 12.42 -0.96
C PRO A 89 -2.97 11.86 -0.84
N VAL A 90 -2.20 12.42 0.09
CA VAL A 90 -0.82 12.02 0.36
C VAL A 90 -0.70 11.59 1.82
N ARG A 91 -0.03 10.46 2.05
CA ARG A 91 0.45 10.03 3.37
C ARG A 91 1.97 10.21 3.42
N LEU A 92 2.45 10.98 4.40
CA LEU A 92 3.88 11.19 4.63
C LEU A 92 4.44 9.99 5.36
N VAL A 93 5.39 9.28 4.74
CA VAL A 93 6.04 8.10 5.32
C VAL A 93 7.34 8.49 6.01
N VAL A 94 7.49 8.04 7.24
CA VAL A 94 8.68 8.15 8.08
C VAL A 94 9.35 6.78 8.15
N ARG A 95 10.50 6.62 7.50
CA ARG A 95 11.33 5.41 7.62
C ARG A 95 12.23 5.51 8.84
N ILE A 96 12.13 4.54 9.74
CA ILE A 96 12.96 4.43 10.93
C ILE A 96 13.82 3.16 10.81
N GLU A 97 15.12 3.34 10.62
CA GLU A 97 16.06 2.23 10.54
C GLU A 97 16.53 1.77 11.92
N GLY A 98 16.70 0.45 12.03
CA GLY A 98 17.10 -0.23 13.25
C GLY A 98 15.98 -1.08 13.82
N ALA A 99 16.35 -2.11 14.57
CA ALA A 99 15.41 -3.08 15.15
C ALA A 99 15.00 -2.74 16.61
N ARG A 100 15.60 -1.69 17.20
CA ARG A 100 15.31 -1.19 18.55
C ARG A 100 14.41 0.03 18.48
N GLY A 101 13.87 0.42 19.64
CA GLY A 101 12.91 1.50 19.80
C GLY A 101 13.24 2.76 18.97
N PRO A 102 12.22 3.39 18.35
CA PRO A 102 12.35 4.64 17.61
C PRO A 102 12.98 5.78 18.42
N LEU A 103 13.29 6.89 17.73
CA LEU A 103 13.54 8.18 18.38
C LEU A 103 12.41 8.51 19.36
N ALA A 104 12.73 9.16 20.49
CA ALA A 104 11.71 9.63 21.41
C ALA A 104 10.68 10.50 20.67
N VAL A 105 9.38 10.38 21.01
CA VAL A 105 8.31 11.06 20.28
C VAL A 105 8.53 12.57 20.15
N PRO A 106 8.97 13.31 21.20
CA PRO A 106 9.28 14.73 21.05
C PRO A 106 10.35 15.01 19.97
N GLU A 107 11.41 14.21 19.94
CA GLU A 107 12.48 14.37 18.94
C GLU A 107 11.99 14.05 17.51
N LEU A 108 11.12 13.05 17.36
CA LEU A 108 10.49 12.79 16.06
C LEU A 108 9.61 13.97 15.64
N MET A 109 8.81 14.51 16.57
CA MET A 109 7.87 15.59 16.29
C MET A 109 8.57 16.91 15.96
N ASP A 110 9.72 17.21 16.56
CA ASP A 110 10.56 18.34 16.19
C ASP A 110 10.99 18.30 14.71
N ARG A 111 11.17 17.08 14.17
CA ARG A 111 11.57 16.85 12.77
C ARG A 111 10.36 16.76 11.84
N LEU A 112 9.25 16.24 12.33
CA LEU A 112 8.06 15.94 11.54
C LEU A 112 7.14 17.16 11.38
N SER A 113 6.99 17.99 12.42
CA SER A 113 6.09 19.15 12.38
C SER A 113 6.42 20.13 11.25
N PRO A 114 7.70 20.51 11.01
CA PRO A 114 8.04 21.39 9.89
C PRO A 114 7.68 20.80 8.53
N LEU A 115 7.81 19.47 8.36
CA LEU A 115 7.45 18.78 7.11
C LEU A 115 5.92 18.77 6.91
N ILE A 116 5.16 18.53 7.98
CA ILE A 116 3.69 18.61 7.94
C ILE A 116 3.23 19.99 7.49
N ASP A 117 3.81 21.04 8.06
CA ASP A 117 3.47 22.43 7.74
C ASP A 117 3.88 22.79 6.31
N GLU A 118 5.08 22.38 5.87
CA GLU A 118 5.56 22.58 4.51
C GLU A 118 4.62 21.91 3.49
N TRP A 119 4.26 20.64 3.70
CA TRP A 119 3.44 19.89 2.74
C TRP A 119 2.02 20.46 2.65
N ARG A 120 1.45 20.86 3.79
CA ARG A 120 0.16 21.57 3.82
C ARG A 120 0.24 22.94 3.15
N GLY A 121 1.30 23.69 3.41
CA GLY A 121 1.54 25.00 2.80
C GLY A 121 1.72 24.94 1.28
N ALA A 122 2.25 23.81 0.77
CA ALA A 122 2.34 23.51 -0.65
C ALA A 122 1.00 23.04 -1.27
N GLY A 123 -0.08 22.98 -0.50
CA GLY A 123 -1.42 22.64 -0.99
C GLY A 123 -1.70 21.13 -1.10
N LEU A 124 -0.87 20.28 -0.51
CA LEU A 124 -1.12 18.83 -0.50
C LEU A 124 -2.27 18.50 0.45
N GLU A 125 -3.15 17.59 0.03
CA GLU A 125 -4.11 16.95 0.92
C GLU A 125 -3.40 15.88 1.75
N LEU A 126 -2.77 16.31 2.86
CA LEU A 126 -2.08 15.40 3.78
C LEU A 126 -3.10 14.60 4.61
N SER A 127 -3.33 13.35 4.22
CA SER A 127 -4.32 12.46 4.85
C SER A 127 -3.81 11.75 6.10
N GLY A 128 -2.49 11.71 6.31
CA GLY A 128 -1.89 11.10 7.49
C GLY A 128 -0.38 10.94 7.43
N ILE A 129 0.14 10.30 8.47
CA ILE A 129 1.53 9.90 8.63
C ILE A 129 1.60 8.38 8.66
N GLU A 130 2.59 7.79 8.02
CA GLU A 130 2.94 6.38 8.19
C GLU A 130 4.30 6.24 8.86
N ILE A 131 4.39 5.36 9.85
CA ILE A 131 5.67 4.92 10.40
C ILE A 131 6.04 3.59 9.73
N ASP A 132 7.12 3.62 8.95
CA ASP A 132 7.74 2.43 8.40
C ASP A 132 8.96 2.06 9.24
N HIS A 133 8.76 1.08 10.13
CA HIS A 133 9.78 0.65 11.09
C HIS A 133 9.76 -0.87 11.21
N ASP A 134 10.88 -1.50 10.84
CA ASP A 134 11.08 -2.94 10.93
C ASP A 134 11.39 -3.37 12.37
N CYS A 135 10.47 -3.06 13.28
CA CYS A 135 10.60 -3.33 14.71
C CYS A 135 10.83 -4.82 14.97
N ALA A 136 11.81 -5.16 15.81
CA ALA A 136 11.97 -6.54 16.25
C ALA A 136 10.72 -7.00 17.01
N THR A 137 10.29 -8.24 16.80
CA THR A 137 9.13 -8.82 17.50
C THR A 137 9.26 -8.71 19.03
N ALA A 138 10.48 -8.79 19.56
CA ALA A 138 10.78 -8.66 20.99
C ALA A 138 10.64 -7.22 21.56
N ALA A 139 10.55 -6.20 20.70
CA ALA A 139 10.43 -4.79 21.07
C ALA A 139 9.02 -4.22 20.82
N LEU A 140 8.05 -5.08 20.48
CA LEU A 140 6.71 -4.62 20.11
C LEU A 140 5.92 -3.98 21.26
N ASP A 141 6.16 -4.38 22.52
CA ASP A 141 5.52 -3.73 23.67
C ASP A 141 5.98 -2.27 23.83
N ASP A 142 7.28 -2.02 23.68
CA ASP A 142 7.85 -0.67 23.69
C ASP A 142 7.33 0.13 22.49
N TYR A 143 7.25 -0.50 21.32
CA TYR A 143 6.73 0.15 20.11
C TYR A 143 5.24 0.51 20.24
N ALA A 144 4.41 -0.34 20.83
CA ALA A 144 3.00 -0.04 21.10
C ALA A 144 2.84 1.18 22.04
N SER A 145 3.70 1.27 23.06
CA SER A 145 3.71 2.42 23.98
C SER A 145 4.14 3.71 23.28
N TRP A 146 5.18 3.63 22.45
CA TRP A 146 5.65 4.73 21.63
C TRP A 146 4.58 5.21 20.62
N LEU A 147 3.88 4.30 19.95
CA LEU A 147 2.81 4.63 19.01
C LEU A 147 1.64 5.35 19.69
N ARG A 148 1.26 4.94 20.90
CA ARG A 148 0.21 5.62 21.68
C ARG A 148 0.59 7.06 22.03
N GLU A 149 1.85 7.28 22.41
CA GLU A 149 2.38 8.62 22.69
C GLU A 149 2.39 9.49 21.41
N LEU A 150 2.86 8.93 20.28
CA LEU A 150 2.84 9.61 19.00
C LEU A 150 1.42 9.98 18.56
N ARG A 151 0.48 9.04 18.65
CA ARG A 151 -0.94 9.26 18.33
C ARG A 151 -1.53 10.39 19.17
N GLY A 152 -1.18 10.48 20.45
CA GLY A 152 -1.61 11.54 21.35
C GLY A 152 -1.06 12.93 21.00
N THR A 153 0.08 12.99 20.32
CA THR A 153 0.73 14.25 19.91
C THR A 153 0.28 14.72 18.53
N LEU A 154 -0.07 13.81 17.63
CA LEU A 154 -0.55 14.13 16.29
C LEU A 154 -1.97 14.72 16.31
N ALA A 155 -2.20 15.74 15.47
CA ALA A 155 -3.52 16.32 15.27
C ALA A 155 -4.56 15.24 14.91
N PRO A 156 -5.79 15.26 15.47
CA PRO A 156 -6.80 14.22 15.25
C PRO A 156 -7.19 13.99 13.79
N ALA A 157 -7.06 15.02 12.95
CA ALA A 157 -7.37 14.93 11.51
C ALA A 157 -6.32 14.14 10.70
N LEU A 158 -5.10 13.98 11.21
CA LEU A 158 -4.07 13.16 10.54
C LEU A 158 -4.19 11.73 11.02
N LYS A 159 -4.42 10.79 10.11
CA LYS A 159 -4.35 9.36 10.43
C LYS A 159 -2.91 8.94 10.74
N LEU A 160 -2.74 8.02 11.67
CA LEU A 160 -1.49 7.34 11.95
C LEU A 160 -1.59 5.91 11.38
N SER A 161 -0.67 5.59 10.46
CA SER A 161 -0.51 4.27 9.86
C SER A 161 0.84 3.68 10.26
N ILE A 162 0.97 2.36 10.17
CA ILE A 162 2.26 1.66 10.25
C ILE A 162 2.39 0.66 9.11
N THR A 163 3.62 0.34 8.76
CA THR A 163 3.90 -0.95 8.14
C THR A 163 3.98 -2.04 9.21
N ALA A 164 3.53 -3.23 8.87
CA ALA A 164 3.54 -4.38 9.76
C ALA A 164 4.17 -5.59 9.08
N LEU A 165 4.85 -6.41 9.87
CA LEU A 165 5.58 -7.58 9.39
C LEU A 165 4.84 -8.87 9.73
N PRO A 166 4.84 -9.88 8.82
CA PRO A 166 4.31 -11.21 9.12
C PRO A 166 4.97 -11.89 10.33
N SER A 167 6.22 -11.54 10.65
CA SER A 167 6.94 -12.06 11.82
C SER A 167 6.35 -11.63 13.17
N TRP A 168 5.42 -10.66 13.18
CA TRP A 168 4.74 -10.21 14.39
C TRP A 168 3.50 -11.05 14.74
N LEU A 169 3.04 -11.93 13.84
CA LEU A 169 1.80 -12.70 14.00
C LEU A 169 1.76 -13.55 15.28
N ASP A 170 2.91 -14.08 15.69
CA ASP A 170 3.01 -14.92 16.89
C ASP A 170 3.21 -14.10 18.19
N SER A 171 3.28 -12.77 18.10
CA SER A 171 3.44 -11.90 19.27
C SER A 171 2.10 -11.60 19.94
N ALA A 172 2.09 -11.69 21.27
CA ALA A 172 0.98 -11.21 22.09
C ALA A 172 0.83 -9.67 22.04
N ALA A 173 1.94 -8.95 21.79
CA ALA A 173 1.95 -7.49 21.73
C ALA A 173 1.31 -6.92 20.45
N LEU A 174 1.09 -7.74 19.42
CA LEU A 174 0.59 -7.29 18.12
C LEU A 174 -0.74 -6.51 18.25
N GLU A 175 -1.69 -7.00 19.04
CA GLU A 175 -2.98 -6.33 19.22
C GLU A 175 -2.84 -4.93 19.82
N GLN A 176 -1.89 -4.73 20.73
CA GLN A 176 -1.62 -3.42 21.34
C GLN A 176 -1.00 -2.45 20.33
N VAL A 177 -0.11 -2.93 19.47
CA VAL A 177 0.45 -2.15 18.35
C VAL A 177 -0.66 -1.70 17.40
N LEU A 178 -1.54 -2.63 17.02
CA LEU A 178 -2.61 -2.35 16.06
C LEU A 178 -3.70 -1.44 16.63
N ALA A 179 -4.00 -1.54 17.92
CA ALA A 179 -4.94 -0.65 18.60
C ALA A 179 -4.42 0.79 18.78
N ALA A 180 -3.12 1.02 18.62
CA ALA A 180 -2.51 2.34 18.77
C ALA A 180 -2.58 3.21 17.50
N VAL A 181 -3.06 2.66 16.37
CA VAL A 181 -2.99 3.27 15.05
C VAL A 181 -4.34 3.20 14.31
N ASP A 182 -4.56 4.09 13.35
CA ASP A 182 -5.83 4.23 12.65
C ASP A 182 -6.00 3.22 11.50
N ASP A 183 -4.90 2.89 10.82
CA ASP A 183 -4.80 1.86 9.79
C ASP A 183 -3.40 1.23 9.76
N SER A 184 -3.22 0.14 9.00
CA SER A 184 -1.92 -0.53 8.86
C SER A 184 -1.71 -1.11 7.46
N VAL A 185 -0.46 -1.40 7.12
CA VAL A 185 -0.06 -2.03 5.87
C VAL A 185 0.75 -3.28 6.16
N LEU A 186 0.18 -4.46 5.93
CA LEU A 186 0.89 -5.72 6.09
C LEU A 186 1.83 -5.96 4.90
N GLN A 187 3.13 -6.05 5.17
CA GLN A 187 4.15 -6.35 4.19
C GLN A 187 4.20 -7.85 3.90
N VAL A 188 3.46 -8.26 2.88
CA VAL A 188 3.41 -9.66 2.42
C VAL A 188 4.49 -9.99 1.39
N HIS A 189 5.37 -9.04 1.11
CA HIS A 189 6.61 -9.27 0.39
C HIS A 189 7.73 -9.38 1.41
N ALA A 190 8.48 -10.48 1.37
CA ALA A 190 9.60 -10.67 2.26
C ALA A 190 10.64 -11.52 1.54
N VAL A 191 11.88 -11.06 1.52
CA VAL A 191 13.03 -11.90 1.20
C VAL A 191 13.30 -12.78 2.42
N GLN A 192 12.40 -13.72 2.70
CA GLN A 192 12.55 -14.63 3.84
C GLN A 192 13.72 -15.59 3.63
N ARG A 193 14.05 -15.89 2.38
CA ARG A 193 15.24 -16.64 1.98
C ARG A 193 15.67 -16.28 0.55
N PRO A 194 16.98 -16.32 0.24
CA PRO A 194 17.51 -16.07 -1.11
C PRO A 194 17.06 -17.08 -2.18
N ASP A 195 16.53 -18.23 -1.79
CA ASP A 195 16.00 -19.28 -2.68
C ASP A 195 14.50 -19.15 -2.95
N ARG A 196 13.80 -18.21 -2.30
CA ARG A 196 12.35 -18.00 -2.46
C ARG A 196 12.06 -16.70 -3.21
N ALA A 197 10.96 -16.73 -3.98
CA ALA A 197 10.44 -15.55 -4.66
C ALA A 197 10.12 -14.44 -3.65
N LEU A 198 10.32 -13.18 -4.07
CA LEU A 198 9.98 -11.96 -3.29
C LEU A 198 8.53 -11.96 -2.79
N PHE A 199 7.66 -12.69 -3.46
CA PHE A 199 6.26 -12.90 -3.13
C PHE A 199 5.87 -14.36 -3.33
N ASP A 200 5.27 -14.97 -2.30
CA ASP A 200 4.60 -16.27 -2.39
C ASP A 200 3.11 -16.10 -2.05
N ALA A 201 2.24 -16.43 -3.01
CA ALA A 201 0.80 -16.18 -2.88
C ALA A 201 0.16 -16.99 -1.74
N ALA A 202 0.64 -18.22 -1.48
CA ALA A 202 0.08 -19.07 -0.44
C ALA A 202 0.41 -18.51 0.96
N SER A 203 1.68 -18.14 1.17
CA SER A 203 2.14 -17.52 2.40
C SER A 203 1.48 -16.15 2.62
N ALA A 204 1.42 -15.31 1.58
CA ALA A 204 0.74 -14.02 1.64
C ALA A 204 -0.73 -14.16 2.04
N ARG A 205 -1.44 -15.17 1.51
CA ARG A 205 -2.81 -15.47 1.90
C ARG A 205 -2.88 -15.86 3.36
N ALA A 206 -2.09 -16.84 3.79
CA ALA A 206 -2.08 -17.32 5.17
C ALA A 206 -1.82 -16.18 6.17
N TRP A 207 -0.82 -15.34 5.91
CA TRP A 207 -0.52 -14.17 6.74
C TRP A 207 -1.67 -13.17 6.76
N THR A 208 -2.29 -12.91 5.61
CA THR A 208 -3.46 -12.02 5.54
C THR A 208 -4.61 -12.52 6.41
N LEU A 209 -4.90 -13.84 6.39
CA LEU A 209 -5.97 -14.43 7.21
C LEU A 209 -5.68 -14.30 8.69
N ALA A 210 -4.45 -14.64 9.09
CA ALA A 210 -4.01 -14.57 10.47
C ALA A 210 -4.01 -13.13 10.98
N TYR A 211 -3.54 -12.19 10.18
CA TYR A 211 -3.50 -10.77 10.54
C TYR A 211 -4.90 -10.17 10.66
N ALA A 212 -5.81 -10.50 9.74
CA ALA A 212 -7.21 -10.05 9.78
C ALA A 212 -7.92 -10.48 11.07
N ALA A 213 -7.54 -11.61 11.67
CA ALA A 213 -8.09 -12.08 12.94
C ALA A 213 -7.54 -11.31 14.16
N ARG A 214 -6.48 -10.51 14.00
CA ARG A 214 -5.79 -9.79 15.09
C ARG A 214 -6.04 -8.27 15.08
N THR A 215 -6.61 -7.71 14.00
CA THR A 215 -6.89 -6.27 13.88
C THR A 215 -8.38 -5.96 13.92
N ALA A 216 -8.76 -4.89 14.62
CA ALA A 216 -10.09 -4.27 14.50
C ALA A 216 -10.11 -3.11 13.50
N HIS A 217 -8.94 -2.59 13.13
CA HIS A 217 -8.76 -1.47 12.21
C HIS A 217 -8.56 -1.97 10.76
N PRO A 218 -8.95 -1.16 9.76
CA PRO A 218 -8.71 -1.51 8.36
C PRO A 218 -7.20 -1.62 8.09
N PHE A 219 -6.85 -2.50 7.16
CA PHE A 219 -5.46 -2.67 6.73
C PHE A 219 -5.37 -2.91 5.23
N ALA A 220 -4.22 -2.56 4.66
CA ALA A 220 -3.85 -2.83 3.29
C ALA A 220 -2.75 -3.90 3.21
N LEU A 221 -2.56 -4.47 2.01
CA LEU A 221 -1.47 -5.40 1.73
C LEU A 221 -0.43 -4.71 0.84
N ALA A 222 0.83 -4.66 1.27
CA ALA A 222 1.91 -4.17 0.42
C ALA A 222 2.37 -5.27 -0.54
N LEU A 223 2.07 -5.08 -1.82
CA LEU A 223 2.50 -5.94 -2.92
C LEU A 223 3.76 -5.37 -3.59
N PRO A 224 4.73 -6.20 -3.97
CA PRO A 224 5.92 -5.72 -4.65
C PRO A 224 5.58 -5.34 -6.10
N ALA A 225 5.91 -4.11 -6.49
CA ALA A 225 5.77 -3.60 -7.86
C ALA A 225 7.12 -3.51 -8.61
N TYR A 226 8.21 -3.81 -7.90
CA TYR A 226 9.60 -3.80 -8.36
C TYR A 226 10.20 -5.21 -8.32
N GLY A 227 11.24 -5.44 -9.13
CA GLY A 227 12.11 -6.60 -9.00
C GLY A 227 13.29 -6.30 -8.10
N VAL A 228 13.79 -7.30 -7.39
CA VAL A 228 15.05 -7.20 -6.62
C VAL A 228 16.06 -8.17 -7.20
N ARG A 229 17.33 -7.81 -7.23
CA ARG A 229 18.41 -8.77 -7.47
C ARG A 229 19.07 -9.10 -6.15
N VAL A 230 19.19 -10.39 -5.84
CA VAL A 230 19.83 -10.88 -4.62
C VAL A 230 21.19 -11.46 -5.00
N ASP A 231 22.26 -10.88 -4.43
CA ASP A 231 23.59 -11.48 -4.45
C ASP A 231 23.77 -12.36 -3.22
N THR A 232 24.36 -13.55 -3.39
CA THR A 232 24.57 -14.51 -2.30
C THR A 232 26.02 -14.95 -2.21
N ASP A 233 26.52 -15.17 -0.99
CA ASP A 233 27.83 -15.78 -0.78
C ASP A 233 27.87 -17.28 -1.17
N ALA A 234 29.05 -17.90 -1.09
CA ALA A 234 29.24 -19.31 -1.41
C ALA A 234 28.47 -20.27 -0.48
N GLN A 235 27.91 -19.77 0.62
CA GLN A 235 27.11 -20.50 1.60
C GLN A 235 25.60 -20.21 1.43
N GLY A 236 25.21 -19.47 0.39
CA GLY A 236 23.83 -19.14 0.07
C GLY A 236 23.21 -18.08 0.99
N ARG A 237 24.01 -17.31 1.74
CA ARG A 237 23.52 -16.18 2.53
C ARG A 237 23.45 -14.93 1.67
N VAL A 238 22.43 -14.10 1.89
CA VAL A 238 22.25 -12.83 1.19
C VAL A 238 23.41 -11.89 1.52
N ARG A 239 24.12 -11.45 0.49
CA ARG A 239 25.24 -10.51 0.56
C ARG A 239 24.82 -9.10 0.18
N ALA A 240 23.93 -8.96 -0.82
CA ALA A 240 23.36 -7.68 -1.24
C ALA A 240 21.96 -7.90 -1.84
N VAL A 241 21.10 -6.89 -1.74
CA VAL A 241 19.80 -6.83 -2.40
C VAL A 241 19.71 -5.49 -3.12
N ASP A 242 19.71 -5.52 -4.44
CA ASP A 242 19.56 -4.31 -5.28
C ASP A 242 18.11 -4.22 -5.76
N ALA A 243 17.45 -3.10 -5.48
CA ALA A 243 16.13 -2.78 -6.01
C ALA A 243 16.26 -1.57 -6.96
N GLU A 244 15.84 -1.74 -8.22
CA GLU A 244 15.73 -0.72 -9.27
C GLU A 244 16.81 0.39 -9.26
N ALA A 245 18.03 0.00 -9.66
CA ALA A 245 19.01 0.87 -10.32
C ALA A 245 19.60 0.10 -11.52
N ASP A 246 20.15 0.79 -12.52
CA ASP A 246 20.75 0.16 -13.72
C ASP A 246 21.55 -1.08 -13.33
N ILE A 247 21.06 -2.24 -13.79
CA ILE A 247 21.48 -3.60 -13.42
C ILE A 247 22.98 -3.85 -13.74
N GLU A 248 23.66 -2.90 -14.37
CA GLU A 248 25.04 -2.95 -14.85
C GLU A 248 26.15 -2.92 -13.79
N ARG A 249 25.87 -2.73 -12.49
CA ARG A 249 26.91 -2.76 -11.43
C ARG A 249 26.84 -3.97 -10.47
N SER A 250 26.17 -5.01 -10.93
CA SER A 250 26.17 -6.40 -10.45
C SER A 250 27.31 -7.29 -10.91
N SER A 251 28.11 -7.94 -10.05
CA SER A 251 28.94 -9.06 -10.51
C SER A 251 28.08 -10.15 -11.20
N ALA A 252 28.69 -10.91 -12.13
CA ALA A 252 28.00 -11.86 -13.01
C ALA A 252 27.25 -13.03 -12.31
N SER A 253 27.25 -13.08 -10.97
CA SER A 253 26.63 -14.13 -10.13
C SER A 253 25.28 -13.75 -9.49
N GLY A 254 24.78 -12.52 -9.62
CA GLY A 254 23.52 -12.09 -9.00
C GLY A 254 22.28 -12.73 -9.65
N ARG A 255 21.25 -13.07 -8.84
CA ARG A 255 19.97 -13.64 -9.33
C ARG A 255 18.82 -12.64 -9.25
N ASP A 256 18.11 -12.48 -10.35
CA ASP A 256 16.94 -11.62 -10.43
C ASP A 256 15.71 -12.30 -9.80
N CYS A 257 15.11 -11.62 -8.83
CA CYS A 257 13.86 -11.97 -8.18
C CYS A 257 12.80 -10.91 -8.55
N ALA A 258 12.13 -11.10 -9.69
CA ALA A 258 10.99 -10.28 -10.08
C ALA A 258 9.67 -11.00 -9.73
N PRO A 259 8.68 -10.30 -9.16
CA PRO A 259 7.31 -10.80 -9.18
C PRO A 259 6.81 -10.74 -10.63
N SER A 260 6.18 -11.80 -11.15
CA SER A 260 5.42 -11.64 -12.40
C SER A 260 4.20 -10.75 -12.08
N ARG A 261 4.22 -9.49 -12.54
CA ARG A 261 3.21 -8.44 -12.25
C ARG A 261 1.77 -8.93 -12.39
N ALA A 262 1.49 -9.77 -13.39
CA ALA A 262 0.16 -10.34 -13.63
C ALA A 262 -0.28 -11.38 -12.58
N LYS A 263 0.65 -12.14 -11.98
CA LYS A 263 0.30 -13.17 -10.99
C LYS A 263 0.14 -12.61 -9.58
N SER A 264 0.89 -11.58 -9.18
CA SER A 264 0.77 -11.00 -7.83
C SER A 264 -0.58 -10.30 -7.63
N GLN A 265 -0.96 -9.42 -8.56
CA GLN A 265 -2.23 -8.70 -8.51
C GLN A 265 -3.42 -9.62 -8.81
N GLY A 266 -3.32 -10.47 -9.84
CA GLY A 266 -4.38 -11.40 -10.22
C GLY A 266 -4.66 -12.48 -9.17
N SER A 267 -3.63 -12.96 -8.44
CA SER A 267 -3.80 -13.94 -7.36
C SER A 267 -4.56 -13.34 -6.18
N CYS A 268 -4.18 -12.16 -5.69
CA CYS A 268 -4.88 -11.52 -4.56
C CYS A 268 -6.32 -11.15 -4.90
N ALA A 269 -6.59 -10.69 -6.14
CA ALA A 269 -7.94 -10.35 -6.59
C ALA A 269 -8.90 -11.56 -6.66
N SER A 270 -8.36 -12.80 -6.66
CA SER A 270 -9.14 -14.04 -6.76
C SER A 270 -9.50 -14.68 -5.40
N TRP A 271 -9.12 -14.09 -4.27
CA TRP A 271 -9.33 -14.68 -2.95
C TRP A 271 -10.79 -14.48 -2.47
N PRO A 272 -11.46 -15.54 -1.97
CA PRO A 272 -12.84 -15.42 -1.46
C PRO A 272 -12.92 -14.57 -0.20
N THR A 273 -14.08 -13.92 0.00
CA THR A 273 -14.41 -13.09 1.16
C THR A 273 -14.21 -13.84 2.48
N LEU A 274 -13.52 -13.20 3.41
CA LEU A 274 -13.15 -13.77 4.70
C LEU A 274 -14.19 -13.42 5.76
N GLY A 275 -15.04 -14.38 6.11
CA GLY A 275 -15.82 -14.38 7.35
C GLY A 275 -17.06 -13.48 7.39
N PRO A 276 -17.94 -13.67 8.40
CA PRO A 276 -19.39 -13.45 8.31
C PRO A 276 -19.85 -11.98 8.33
N SER A 277 -18.93 -11.02 8.24
CA SER A 277 -19.21 -9.58 8.21
C SER A 277 -19.06 -8.95 6.82
N ILE A 278 -18.81 -9.76 5.78
CA ILE A 278 -18.69 -9.30 4.39
C ILE A 278 -19.48 -10.25 3.48
N SER A 279 -20.70 -9.86 3.12
CA SER A 279 -21.52 -10.60 2.16
C SER A 279 -21.25 -10.09 0.74
N ALA A 280 -20.91 -11.01 -0.16
CA ALA A 280 -20.84 -10.76 -1.59
C ALA A 280 -22.22 -10.96 -2.22
N ASP A 281 -22.84 -9.90 -2.72
CA ASP A 281 -23.99 -10.03 -3.61
C ASP A 281 -23.50 -10.13 -5.06
N THR A 282 -23.63 -11.33 -5.62
CA THR A 282 -23.30 -11.62 -7.01
C THR A 282 -24.39 -11.07 -7.94
N CYS A 283 -24.11 -9.94 -8.59
CA CYS A 283 -24.69 -9.66 -9.90
C CYS A 283 -23.76 -8.75 -10.73
N GLY A 284 -23.24 -9.28 -11.84
CA GLY A 284 -22.67 -8.52 -12.96
C GLY A 284 -21.35 -7.78 -12.72
N SER A 285 -20.24 -8.41 -13.13
CA SER A 285 -18.97 -7.80 -13.58
C SER A 285 -18.65 -6.37 -13.09
N GLY A 286 -18.39 -6.22 -11.79
CA GLY A 286 -17.93 -4.98 -11.18
C GLY A 286 -18.09 -5.00 -9.66
N CYS A 287 -17.06 -5.40 -8.93
CA CYS A 287 -17.12 -5.49 -7.47
C CYS A 287 -17.01 -4.10 -6.84
N ARG A 288 -18.11 -3.65 -6.20
CA ARG A 288 -18.16 -2.49 -5.31
C ARG A 288 -17.91 -2.94 -3.87
N TRP A 289 -17.07 -2.21 -3.14
CA TRP A 289 -16.85 -2.40 -1.71
C TRP A 289 -17.60 -1.30 -0.94
N ARG A 290 -18.42 -1.67 0.05
CA ARG A 290 -19.03 -0.73 0.99
C ARG A 290 -18.90 -1.33 2.39
N ALA A 291 -18.23 -0.62 3.29
CA ALA A 291 -18.18 -0.98 4.70
C ALA A 291 -19.46 -0.48 5.38
N THR A 292 -20.18 -1.36 6.07
CA THR A 292 -21.21 -0.98 7.04
C THR A 292 -20.82 -1.57 8.38
N GLY A 293 -20.67 -0.72 9.39
CA GLY A 293 -20.31 -1.10 10.76
C GLY A 293 -21.34 -2.05 11.38
N ALA A 294 -20.87 -2.84 12.36
CA ALA A 294 -21.64 -3.87 13.04
C ALA A 294 -22.92 -3.33 13.69
N ALA A 295 -23.98 -4.13 13.59
CA ALA A 295 -25.34 -3.83 14.01
C ALA A 295 -25.48 -3.57 15.52
N GLY A 296 -26.11 -2.46 15.87
CA GLY A 296 -26.45 -2.14 17.25
C GLY A 296 -27.12 -0.79 17.50
N ALA A 297 -27.60 -0.07 16.47
CA ALA A 297 -28.52 1.07 16.65
C ALA A 297 -29.22 1.36 15.32
N GLY A 298 -30.56 1.43 15.33
CA GLY A 298 -31.37 1.80 14.16
C GLY A 298 -31.08 3.23 13.66
N PRO A 299 -31.59 3.58 12.47
CA PRO A 299 -31.25 4.86 11.84
C PRO A 299 -31.81 6.03 12.66
N ARG A 300 -30.93 6.91 13.14
CA ARG A 300 -31.28 8.27 13.58
C ARG A 300 -30.55 9.28 12.70
N TRP A 301 -31.33 9.96 11.86
CA TRP A 301 -30.96 11.23 11.26
C TRP A 301 -31.02 12.31 12.33
N LEU A 302 -29.97 13.11 12.48
CA LEU A 302 -30.05 14.47 13.01
C LEU A 302 -28.90 15.30 12.42
N ARG A 303 -29.21 16.58 12.20
CA ARG A 303 -28.59 17.57 11.31
C ARG A 303 -27.09 17.77 11.46
#